data_AF-A0A3N0EKC1-F1
#
_entry.id   AF-A0A3N0EKC1-F1
#
_cell.length_a   1.000
_cell.length_b   1.000
_cell.length_c   1.000
_cell.angle_alpha   90.00
_cell.angle_beta   90.00
_cell.angle_gamma   90.00
#
_symmetry.space_group_name_H-M   'P 1'
#
loop_
_entity.id
_entity.type
_entity.pdbx_description
1 polymer ?
#
loop_
_entity_poly.entity_id
_entity_poly.type
_entity_poly.pdbx_seq_one_letter_code
_entity_poly.pdbx_strand_id
1 'polypeptide(L)'
;MLLIAFITTSGTVLLARHKEPSPPASFKIIVEKTANGIAMHGVEGTAWVDLSFSLRSNQSRVVNAHGMISLDDILSSNNEEHAGFMFVITKTKNGITLKGLKGTAWKALSFSLGEHEKQAIDQQGMTELH
;
A
#
# COMPACT_ATOMS: atom_id res chain seq x y z
N MET A 1 -69.98 18.40 -14.69
CA MET A 1 -68.80 17.88 -13.96
C MET A 1 -67.82 17.33 -14.98
N LEU A 2 -66.64 17.93 -15.11
CA LEU A 2 -65.58 17.46 -16.02
C LEU A 2 -64.47 16.86 -15.14
N LEU A 3 -64.19 15.57 -15.29
CA LEU A 3 -63.17 14.86 -14.51
C LEU A 3 -61.87 14.81 -15.35
N ILE A 4 -60.88 15.63 -14.98
CA ILE A 4 -59.54 15.60 -15.61
C ILE A 4 -58.69 14.60 -14.82
N ALA A 5 -58.37 13.47 -15.45
CA ALA A 5 -57.44 12.50 -14.89
C ALA A 5 -55.99 12.97 -15.13
N PHE A 6 -55.33 13.44 -14.07
CA PHE A 6 -53.89 13.69 -14.07
C PHE A 6 -53.16 12.36 -13.85
N ILE A 7 -52.53 11.84 -14.91
CA ILE A 7 -51.66 10.68 -14.83
C ILE A 7 -50.25 11.19 -14.49
N THR A 8 -49.86 11.16 -13.23
CA THR A 8 -48.48 11.46 -12.81
C THR A 8 -47.64 10.19 -12.92
N THR A 9 -46.80 10.08 -13.96
CA THR A 9 -45.77 9.05 -14.03
C THR A 9 -44.66 9.41 -13.03
N SER A 10 -44.57 8.65 -11.93
CA SER A 10 -43.44 8.74 -11.01
C SER A 10 -42.19 8.23 -11.72
N GLY A 11 -41.41 9.16 -12.28
CA GLY A 11 -40.06 8.87 -12.73
C GLY A 11 -39.19 8.57 -11.52
N THR A 12 -38.88 7.30 -11.27
CA THR A 12 -37.82 6.93 -10.35
C THR A 12 -36.49 7.39 -10.96
N VAL A 13 -35.93 8.48 -10.44
CA VAL A 13 -34.55 8.85 -10.74
C VAL A 13 -33.66 7.76 -10.17
N LEU A 14 -33.09 6.94 -11.05
CA LEU A 14 -32.02 6.00 -10.70
C LEU A 14 -30.77 6.82 -10.38
N LEU A 15 -30.57 7.18 -9.11
CA LEU A 15 -29.26 7.62 -8.66
C LEU A 15 -28.34 6.40 -8.70
N ALA A 16 -27.48 6.32 -9.72
CA ALA A 16 -26.34 5.42 -9.71
C ALA A 16 -25.53 5.72 -8.43
N ARG A 17 -25.41 4.74 -7.54
CA ARG A 17 -24.50 4.87 -6.38
C ARG A 17 -23.11 5.11 -6.93
N HIS A 18 -22.59 6.33 -6.74
CA HIS A 18 -21.17 6.57 -6.92
C HIS A 18 -20.47 5.71 -5.86
N LYS A 19 -19.84 4.62 -6.30
CA LYS A 19 -19.02 3.80 -5.42
C LYS A 19 -17.80 4.65 -5.09
N GLU A 20 -17.88 5.38 -3.99
CA GLU A 20 -16.71 6.04 -3.39
C GLU A 20 -15.57 5.01 -3.38
N PRO A 21 -14.37 5.37 -3.83
CA PRO A 21 -13.24 4.47 -3.76
C PRO A 21 -13.13 3.97 -2.32
N SER A 22 -13.13 2.65 -2.13
CA SER A 22 -12.93 2.07 -0.80
C SER A 22 -11.65 2.67 -0.22
N PRO A 23 -11.63 3.05 1.06
CA PRO A 23 -10.41 3.47 1.72
C PRO A 23 -9.29 2.47 1.40
N PRO A 24 -8.06 2.93 1.09
CA PRO A 24 -6.94 2.01 0.93
C PRO A 24 -6.86 1.13 2.17
N ALA A 25 -6.57 -0.16 1.99
CA ALA A 25 -6.43 -1.08 3.12
C ALA A 25 -5.39 -0.51 4.09
N SER A 26 -5.80 -0.31 5.34
CA SER A 26 -4.92 0.22 6.37
C SER A 26 -3.75 -0.74 6.62
N PHE A 27 -2.56 -0.19 6.74
CA PHE A 27 -1.37 -0.94 7.12
C PHE A 27 -0.45 -0.07 7.97
N LYS A 28 0.36 -0.72 8.80
CA LYS A 28 1.47 -0.09 9.51
C LYS A 28 2.65 -1.02 9.52
N ILE A 29 3.80 -0.54 9.07
CA ILE A 29 5.03 -1.30 8.97
C ILE A 29 6.18 -0.49 9.54
N ILE A 30 7.03 -1.11 10.35
CA ILE A 30 8.28 -0.53 10.83
C ILE A 30 9.42 -1.04 9.95
N VAL A 31 10.14 -0.12 9.32
CA VAL A 31 11.32 -0.41 8.49
C VAL A 31 12.58 -0.15 9.29
N GLU A 32 13.47 -1.13 9.37
CA GLU A 32 14.79 -1.04 10.01
C GLU A 32 15.90 -1.26 8.98
N LYS A 33 16.94 -0.43 9.04
CA LYS A 33 18.17 -0.70 8.30
C LYS A 33 19.06 -1.64 9.09
N THR A 34 19.46 -2.74 8.47
CA THR A 34 20.42 -3.69 9.05
C THR A 34 21.77 -3.58 8.35
N ALA A 35 22.81 -4.18 8.93
CA ALA A 35 24.14 -4.26 8.34
C ALA A 35 24.10 -4.81 6.88
N ASN A 36 23.26 -5.82 6.65
CA ASN A 36 23.21 -6.55 5.37
C ASN A 36 22.04 -6.15 4.47
N GLY A 37 21.07 -5.35 4.93
CA GLY A 37 19.87 -5.08 4.16
C GLY A 37 18.80 -4.28 4.90
N ILE A 38 17.58 -4.78 4.83
CA ILE A 38 16.38 -4.20 5.44
C ILE A 38 15.68 -5.28 6.26
N ALA A 39 15.24 -4.93 7.46
CA ALA A 39 14.25 -5.69 8.20
C ALA A 39 12.96 -4.88 8.29
N MET A 40 11.83 -5.57 8.34
CA MET A 40 10.50 -4.98 8.39
C MET A 40 9.67 -5.73 9.42
N HIS A 41 8.95 -5.00 10.26
CA HIS A 41 8.01 -5.54 11.22
C HIS A 41 6.60 -5.05 10.88
N GLY A 42 5.69 -5.99 10.65
CA GLY A 42 4.29 -5.74 10.34
C GLY A 42 3.50 -5.50 11.62
N VAL A 43 2.94 -4.30 11.77
CA VAL A 43 2.09 -3.92 12.91
C VAL A 43 0.62 -4.12 12.56
N GLU A 44 0.23 -3.77 11.33
CA GLU A 44 -1.13 -3.89 10.82
C GLU A 44 -1.12 -4.14 9.30
N GLY A 45 -2.11 -4.89 8.80
CA GLY A 45 -2.36 -5.05 7.37
C GLY A 45 -1.43 -6.04 6.66
N THR A 46 -0.55 -6.73 7.38
CA THR A 46 0.36 -7.76 6.86
C THR A 46 -0.06 -9.17 7.32
N ALA A 47 0.15 -10.16 6.46
CA ALA A 47 0.05 -11.58 6.80
C ALA A 47 1.33 -12.11 7.47
N TRP A 48 2.38 -11.29 7.50
CA TRP A 48 3.67 -11.58 8.12
C TRP A 48 3.91 -10.65 9.30
N VAL A 49 4.60 -11.17 10.33
CA VAL A 49 5.05 -10.38 11.50
C VAL A 49 6.40 -9.76 11.21
N ASP A 50 7.37 -10.56 10.75
CA ASP A 50 8.70 -10.09 10.42
C ASP A 50 9.09 -10.52 9.00
N LEU A 51 9.78 -9.62 8.31
CA LEU A 51 10.32 -9.86 6.98
C LEU A 51 11.69 -9.21 6.88
N SER A 52 12.69 -9.98 6.45
CA SER A 52 14.07 -9.49 6.35
C SER A 52 14.73 -10.00 5.10
N PHE A 53 15.49 -9.14 4.45
CA PHE A 53 16.21 -9.49 3.24
C PHE A 53 17.47 -8.66 3.07
N SER A 54 18.48 -9.30 2.49
CA SER A 54 19.70 -8.62 2.08
C SER A 54 19.42 -7.77 0.84
N LEU A 55 19.96 -6.55 0.85
CA LEU A 55 19.80 -5.62 -0.26
C LEU A 55 21.12 -4.89 -0.51
N ARG A 56 21.65 -5.00 -1.73
CA ARG A 56 22.81 -4.21 -2.17
C ARG A 56 22.39 -2.77 -2.47
N SER A 57 23.37 -1.86 -2.57
CA SER A 57 23.08 -0.48 -2.96
C SER A 57 22.45 -0.45 -4.37
N ASN A 58 21.42 0.38 -4.52
CA ASN A 58 20.58 0.56 -5.70
C ASN A 58 19.81 -0.69 -6.14
N GLN A 59 19.76 -1.73 -5.31
CA GLN A 59 18.90 -2.87 -5.55
C GLN A 59 17.51 -2.61 -4.99
N SER A 60 16.49 -3.14 -5.68
CA SER A 60 15.09 -2.97 -5.33
C SER A 60 14.41 -4.31 -5.08
N ARG A 61 13.37 -4.30 -4.23
CA ARG A 61 12.46 -5.41 -4.00
C ARG A 61 11.03 -4.91 -3.95
N VAL A 62 10.09 -5.74 -4.38
CA VAL A 62 8.66 -5.46 -4.25
C VAL A 62 8.14 -6.17 -3.01
N VAL A 63 7.36 -5.46 -2.20
CA VAL A 63 6.75 -5.95 -0.96
C VAL A 63 5.25 -5.65 -0.98
N ASN A 64 4.44 -6.60 -0.52
CA ASN A 64 3.01 -6.45 -0.33
C ASN A 64 2.56 -7.04 1.02
N ALA A 65 1.24 -7.07 1.25
CA ALA A 65 0.63 -7.64 2.46
C ALA A 65 1.03 -9.10 2.75
N HIS A 66 1.45 -9.87 1.74
CA HIS A 66 1.80 -11.29 1.89
C HIS A 66 3.32 -11.54 1.93
N GLY A 67 4.15 -10.54 1.64
CA GLY A 67 5.60 -10.63 1.78
C GLY A 67 6.35 -10.01 0.61
N MET A 68 7.52 -10.58 0.30
CA MET A 68 8.29 -10.23 -0.91
C MET A 68 7.67 -10.89 -2.14
N ILE A 69 7.62 -10.15 -3.24
CA ILE A 69 7.13 -10.66 -4.53
C ILE A 69 8.35 -11.01 -5.40
N SER A 70 8.36 -12.22 -5.98
CA SER A 70 9.38 -12.61 -6.95
C SER A 70 9.14 -11.96 -8.32
N LEU A 71 10.12 -12.01 -9.22
CA LEU A 71 9.95 -11.46 -10.57
C LEU A 71 8.85 -12.23 -11.34
N ASP A 72 8.78 -13.54 -11.14
CA ASP A 72 7.80 -14.42 -11.78
C ASP A 72 6.38 -14.11 -11.29
N ASP A 73 6.24 -13.81 -9.99
CA ASP A 73 4.97 -13.43 -9.37
C ASP A 73 4.42 -12.07 -9.87
N ILE A 74 5.31 -11.14 -10.26
CA ILE A 74 4.92 -9.88 -10.91
C ILE A 74 4.37 -10.17 -12.31
N LEU A 75 4.98 -11.10 -13.04
CA LEU A 75 4.60 -11.44 -14.41
C LEU A 75 3.33 -12.28 -14.48
N SER A 76 3.01 -13.05 -13.44
CA SER A 76 1.84 -13.95 -13.40
C SER A 76 0.53 -13.30 -12.95
N SER A 77 0.50 -11.98 -12.70
CA SER A 77 -0.66 -11.09 -12.45
C SER A 77 -1.68 -11.45 -11.35
N ASN A 78 -1.66 -12.66 -10.77
CA ASN A 78 -2.67 -13.11 -9.81
C ASN A 78 -2.41 -12.65 -8.37
N ASN A 79 -1.21 -12.15 -8.06
CA ASN A 79 -0.86 -11.67 -6.71
C ASN A 79 -1.22 -10.19 -6.48
N GLU A 80 -1.48 -9.42 -7.55
CA GLU A 80 -1.76 -7.99 -7.45
C GLU A 80 -3.20 -7.69 -7.07
N GLU A 81 -4.15 -8.53 -7.47
CA GLU A 81 -5.59 -8.25 -7.32
C GLU A 81 -5.99 -8.21 -5.83
N HIS A 82 -5.44 -9.12 -5.01
CA HIS A 82 -5.86 -9.32 -3.62
C HIS A 82 -5.00 -8.60 -2.57
N ALA A 83 -3.83 -8.08 -2.91
CA ALA A 83 -3.00 -7.38 -1.94
C ALA A 83 -3.61 -6.00 -1.58
N GLY A 84 -3.80 -5.72 -0.29
CA GLY A 84 -4.32 -4.43 0.19
C GLY A 84 -3.39 -3.25 -0.10
N PHE A 85 -2.07 -3.51 -0.13
CA PHE A 85 -1.04 -2.55 -0.51
C PHE A 85 0.10 -3.24 -1.27
N MET A 86 0.89 -2.45 -1.99
CA MET A 86 2.12 -2.88 -2.65
C MET A 86 3.06 -1.69 -2.86
N PHE A 87 4.35 -1.89 -2.60
CA PHE A 87 5.38 -0.89 -2.88
C PHE A 87 6.72 -1.54 -3.25
N VAL A 88 7.57 -0.76 -3.91
CA VAL A 88 8.97 -1.08 -4.16
C VAL A 88 9.82 -0.43 -3.10
N ILE A 89 10.74 -1.17 -2.49
CA ILE A 89 11.76 -0.65 -1.58
C ILE A 89 13.14 -0.72 -2.23
N THR A 90 13.88 0.39 -2.16
CA THR A 90 15.23 0.53 -2.73
C THR A 90 16.19 1.05 -1.65
N LYS A 91 17.29 0.33 -1.42
CA LYS A 91 18.41 0.82 -0.58
C LYS A 91 19.31 1.68 -1.46
N THR A 92 19.29 3.00 -1.27
CA THR A 92 20.14 3.93 -2.02
C THR A 92 21.48 4.14 -1.29
N LYS A 93 22.36 4.96 -1.86
CA LYS A 93 23.59 5.38 -1.15
C LYS A 93 23.29 6.24 0.09
N ASN A 94 22.18 6.98 0.08
CA ASN A 94 21.88 8.01 1.07
C ASN A 94 20.76 7.59 2.03
N GLY A 95 20.13 6.42 1.84
CA GLY A 95 19.01 5.98 2.66
C GLY A 95 18.14 4.94 1.97
N ILE A 96 16.83 5.06 2.15
CA ILE A 96 15.81 4.16 1.63
C ILE A 96 14.81 4.99 0.83
N THR A 97 14.41 4.47 -0.33
CA THR A 97 13.30 5.02 -1.12
C THR A 97 12.23 3.95 -1.25
N LEU A 98 10.98 4.37 -1.02
CA LEU A 98 9.80 3.55 -1.23
C LEU A 98 9.02 4.14 -2.41
N LYS A 99 8.59 3.31 -3.35
CA LYS A 99 7.70 3.72 -4.45
C LYS A 99 6.37 2.97 -4.32
N GLY A 100 5.29 3.72 -4.13
CA GLY A 100 3.95 3.18 -3.99
C GLY A 100 3.46 2.62 -5.33
N LEU A 101 2.90 1.41 -5.30
CA LEU A 101 2.27 0.77 -6.45
C LEU A 101 0.75 0.61 -6.23
N LYS A 102 0.34 0.26 -5.01
CA LYS A 102 -1.07 0.06 -4.62
C LYS A 102 -1.27 0.37 -3.14
N GLY A 103 -2.44 0.89 -2.78
CA GLY A 103 -2.84 1.07 -1.37
C GLY A 103 -2.08 2.16 -0.61
N THR A 104 -1.36 3.04 -1.31
CA THR A 104 -0.59 4.15 -0.71
C THR A 104 -1.08 5.48 -1.25
N ALA A 105 -1.28 6.47 -0.38
CA ALA A 105 -1.59 7.85 -0.77
C ALA A 105 -0.38 8.57 -1.39
N TRP A 106 0.83 8.06 -1.12
CA TRP A 106 2.09 8.57 -1.62
C TRP A 106 2.55 7.81 -2.88
N LYS A 107 3.17 8.55 -3.81
CA LYS A 107 3.88 7.97 -4.96
C LYS A 107 5.28 7.50 -4.58
N ALA A 108 5.95 8.27 -3.73
CA ALA A 108 7.25 7.90 -3.19
C ALA A 108 7.46 8.50 -1.79
N LEU A 109 8.21 7.78 -0.96
CA LEU A 109 8.79 8.26 0.28
C LEU A 109 10.30 8.09 0.20
N SER A 110 11.05 9.00 0.80
CA SER A 110 12.50 8.88 0.90
C SER A 110 12.96 9.37 2.26
N PHE A 111 13.75 8.55 2.93
CA PHE A 111 14.27 8.84 4.26
C PHE A 111 15.62 8.17 4.47
N SER A 112 16.39 8.70 5.39
CA SER A 112 17.69 8.14 5.78
C SER A 112 17.55 7.41 7.11
N LEU A 113 18.22 6.27 7.24
CA LEU A 113 18.38 5.54 8.48
C LEU A 113 19.86 5.26 8.70
N GLY A 114 20.33 5.55 9.91
CA GLY A 114 21.52 4.97 10.51
C GLY A 114 21.38 3.45 10.67
N GLU A 115 22.46 2.77 11.03
CA GLU A 115 22.36 1.34 11.33
C GLU A 115 21.43 1.12 12.53
N HIS A 116 20.54 0.15 12.41
CA HIS A 116 19.53 -0.22 13.41
C HIS A 116 18.47 0.85 13.72
N GLU A 117 18.53 2.01 13.05
CA GLU A 117 17.46 2.99 13.12
C GLU A 117 16.20 2.48 12.41
N LYS A 118 15.06 3.01 12.86
CA LYS A 118 13.72 2.55 12.46
C LYS A 118 12.86 3.72 11.99
N GLN A 119 12.02 3.47 11.00
CA GLN A 119 10.96 4.37 10.54
C GLN A 119 9.66 3.60 10.40
N ALA A 120 8.58 4.07 11.04
CA ALA A 120 7.25 3.55 10.76
C ALA A 120 6.67 4.21 9.50
N ILE A 121 5.94 3.43 8.72
CA ILE A 121 5.19 3.88 7.54
C ILE A 121 3.79 3.31 7.56
N ASP A 122 2.86 4.03 6.95
CA ASP A 122 1.48 3.63 6.72
C ASP A 122 1.00 4.07 5.32
N GLN A 123 -0.28 3.87 5.05
CA GLN A 123 -0.89 4.28 3.79
C GLN A 123 -0.83 5.80 3.53
N GLN A 124 -0.68 6.66 4.55
CA GLN A 124 -0.56 8.11 4.40
C GLN A 124 0.89 8.58 4.27
N GLY A 125 1.87 7.88 4.85
CA GLY A 125 3.27 8.27 4.72
C GLY A 125 4.18 7.71 5.79
N MET A 126 5.14 8.53 6.22
CA MET A 126 5.96 8.26 7.40
C MET A 126 5.16 8.63 8.65
N THR A 127 5.22 7.76 9.66
CA THR A 127 4.49 7.92 10.92
C THR A 127 5.40 7.61 12.11
N GLU A 128 4.90 7.83 13.32
CA GLU A 128 5.63 7.58 14.56
C GLU A 128 5.62 6.09 14.93
N LEU A 129 6.63 5.66 15.70
CA LEU A 129 6.83 4.24 16.05
C LEU A 129 5.80 3.68 17.04
N HIS A 130 5.01 4.53 17.71
CA HIS A 130 4.08 4.15 18.78
C HIS A 130 2.69 3.75 18.30
#